data_AF-A0A6G3X3F5-F1
#
_entry.id   AF-A0A6G3X3F5-F1
#
_cell.length_a   1.000
_cell.length_b   1.000
_cell.length_c   1.000
_cell.angle_alpha   90.00
_cell.angle_beta   90.00
_cell.angle_gamma   90.00
#
_symmetry.space_group_name_H-M   'P 1'
#
loop_
_entity.id
_entity.type
_entity.pdbx_description
1 polymer ?
#
loop_
_entity_poly.entity_id
_entity_poly.type
_entity_poly.pdbx_seq_one_letter_code
_entity_poly.pdbx_strand_id
1 'polypeptide(L)'
;MAVQPEGTPCWADAAFADVEGAKSFYGDVLGWTFGESSSEFGNYTQAYADGKAAAAVVPPMPGSEGQSAWCLYLASPDAAATAEKVRASGGEVLMEPM
;
A
#
# COMPACT_ATOMS: atom_id res chain seq x y z
N MET A 1 -7.76 -18.22 -5.53
CA MET A 1 -6.61 -17.59 -4.85
C MET A 1 -6.45 -18.27 -3.50
N ALA A 2 -5.24 -18.63 -3.09
CA ALA A 2 -5.03 -19.20 -1.76
C ALA A 2 -5.36 -18.14 -0.69
N VAL A 3 -6.13 -18.51 0.33
CA VAL A 3 -6.35 -17.65 1.50
C VAL A 3 -5.01 -17.48 2.21
N GLN A 4 -4.54 -16.24 2.32
CA GLN A 4 -3.32 -15.94 3.07
C GLN A 4 -3.62 -16.09 4.58
N PRO A 5 -2.77 -16.79 5.35
CA PRO A 5 -2.94 -16.87 6.80
C PRO A 5 -2.96 -15.49 7.46
N GLU A 6 -3.75 -15.33 8.54
CA GLU A 6 -3.80 -14.10 9.33
C GLU A 6 -2.38 -13.63 9.73
N GLY A 7 -2.11 -12.35 9.55
CA GLY A 7 -0.81 -11.72 9.83
C GLY A 7 0.24 -11.87 8.73
N THR A 8 -0.02 -12.61 7.65
CA THR A 8 0.94 -12.74 6.54
C THR A 8 1.03 -11.42 5.76
N PRO A 9 2.25 -10.90 5.46
CA PRO A 9 2.41 -9.81 4.51
C PRO A 9 1.71 -10.10 3.19
N CYS A 10 0.75 -9.25 2.81
CA CYS A 10 -0.11 -9.51 1.66
C CYS A 10 -0.07 -8.42 0.60
N TRP A 11 0.32 -7.19 0.96
CA TRP A 11 0.43 -6.09 0.03
C TRP A 11 1.39 -5.00 0.53
N ALA A 12 1.82 -4.12 -0.37
CA ALA A 12 2.62 -2.95 0.00
C ALA A 12 2.31 -1.76 -0.92
N ASP A 13 2.18 -0.58 -0.32
CA ASP A 13 2.08 0.69 -1.03
C ASP A 13 3.33 1.53 -0.79
N ALA A 14 3.80 2.17 -1.84
CA ALA A 14 4.97 3.02 -1.86
C ALA A 14 4.52 4.48 -2.05
N ALA A 15 4.49 5.22 -0.94
CA ALA A 15 3.99 6.59 -0.90
C ALA A 15 5.13 7.59 -1.17
N PHE A 16 5.01 8.38 -2.24
CA PHE A 16 6.00 9.38 -2.63
C PHE A 16 5.34 10.66 -3.13
N ALA A 17 5.88 11.82 -2.74
CA ALA A 17 5.39 13.11 -3.22
C ALA A 17 5.59 13.28 -4.75
N ASP A 18 6.70 12.76 -5.28
CA ASP A 18 6.96 12.67 -6.73
C ASP A 18 6.68 11.24 -7.23
N VAL A 19 5.42 10.98 -7.56
CA VAL A 19 4.96 9.67 -8.04
C VAL A 19 5.63 9.29 -9.37
N GLU A 20 5.79 10.23 -10.30
CA GLU A 20 6.41 9.94 -11.60
C GLU A 20 7.92 9.71 -11.47
N GLY A 21 8.61 10.47 -10.62
CA GLY A 21 10.01 10.21 -10.26
C GLY A 21 10.20 8.84 -9.62
N ALA A 22 9.30 8.43 -8.73
CA ALA A 22 9.32 7.09 -8.13
C ALA A 22 9.11 5.99 -9.19
N LYS A 23 8.16 6.17 -10.10
CA LYS A 23 7.94 5.22 -11.21
C LYS A 23 9.16 5.09 -12.11
N SER A 24 9.80 6.20 -12.48
CA SER A 24 11.05 6.17 -13.25
C SER A 24 12.14 5.40 -12.50
N PHE A 25 12.34 5.72 -11.22
CA PHE A 25 13.37 5.10 -10.40
C PHE A 25 13.18 3.58 -10.25
N TYR A 26 11.97 3.12 -9.89
CA TYR A 26 11.70 1.70 -9.70
C TYR A 26 11.58 0.95 -11.03
N GLY A 27 11.21 1.62 -12.12
CA GLY A 27 11.36 1.09 -13.48
C GLY A 27 12.81 0.76 -13.79
N ASP A 28 13.74 1.68 -13.52
CA ASP A 28 15.16 1.50 -13.82
C ASP A 28 15.85 0.50 -12.88
N VAL A 29 15.56 0.54 -11.57
CA VAL A 29 16.26 -0.25 -10.56
C VAL A 29 15.69 -1.65 -10.40
N LEU A 30 14.36 -1.79 -10.47
CA LEU A 30 13.67 -3.07 -10.22
C LEU A 30 13.04 -3.67 -11.48
N GLY A 31 13.08 -2.97 -12.62
CA GLY A 31 12.44 -3.42 -13.86
C GLY A 31 10.91 -3.39 -13.78
N TRP A 32 10.33 -2.57 -12.89
CA TRP A 32 8.89 -2.52 -12.72
C TRP A 32 8.19 -1.87 -13.91
N THR A 33 7.00 -2.36 -14.23
CA THR A 33 6.05 -1.70 -15.12
C THR A 33 4.86 -1.20 -14.33
N PHE A 34 4.12 -0.24 -14.90
CA PHE A 34 3.06 0.47 -14.17
C PHE A 34 1.78 0.48 -14.99
N GLY A 35 0.66 0.25 -14.32
CA GLY A 35 -0.68 0.38 -14.89
C GLY A 35 -1.12 1.83 -15.03
N GLU A 36 -2.37 2.02 -15.49
CA GLU A 36 -3.01 3.33 -15.46
C GLU A 36 -3.28 3.76 -14.02
N SER A 37 -3.10 5.04 -13.73
CA SER A 37 -3.42 5.61 -12.43
C SER A 37 -4.94 5.72 -12.27
N SER A 38 -5.45 5.25 -11.13
CA SER A 38 -6.85 5.41 -10.77
C SER A 38 -7.03 6.60 -9.85
N SER A 39 -7.59 7.68 -10.38
CA SER A 39 -7.93 8.88 -9.60
C SER A 39 -8.99 8.62 -8.53
N GLU A 40 -9.88 7.66 -8.74
CA GLU A 40 -10.91 7.25 -7.78
C GLU A 40 -10.32 6.65 -6.49
N PHE A 41 -9.11 6.08 -6.57
CA PHE A 41 -8.37 5.53 -5.43
C PHE A 41 -7.19 6.43 -5.02
N GLY A 42 -7.30 7.74 -5.23
CA GLY A 42 -6.27 8.69 -4.80
C GLY A 42 -5.02 8.69 -5.67
N ASN A 43 -5.17 8.47 -6.99
CA ASN A 43 -4.08 8.31 -7.96
C ASN A 43 -3.23 7.05 -7.72
N TYR A 44 -3.90 5.97 -7.33
CA TYR A 44 -3.29 4.66 -7.15
C TYR A 44 -2.74 4.13 -8.48
N THR A 45 -1.45 3.83 -8.51
CA THR A 45 -0.79 3.24 -9.69
C THR A 45 -0.24 1.86 -9.33
N GLN A 46 -0.84 0.79 -9.87
CA GLN A 46 -0.32 -0.55 -9.64
C GLN A 46 1.03 -0.76 -10.34
N ALA A 47 2.01 -1.27 -9.61
CA ALA A 47 3.32 -1.67 -10.09
C ALA A 47 3.42 -3.18 -10.28
N TYR A 48 4.11 -3.61 -11.33
CA TYR A 48 4.25 -5.01 -11.71
C TYR A 48 5.72 -5.38 -11.85
N ALA A 49 6.10 -6.55 -11.33
CA ALA A 49 7.38 -7.20 -11.58
C ALA A 49 7.11 -8.45 -12.42
N ASP A 50 7.74 -8.57 -13.58
CA ASP A 50 7.52 -9.69 -14.53
C ASP A 50 6.03 -9.96 -14.82
N GLY A 51 5.25 -8.88 -14.97
CA GLY A 51 3.82 -8.93 -15.26
C GLY A 51 2.93 -9.34 -14.07
N LYS A 52 3.49 -9.48 -12.86
CA LYS A 52 2.75 -9.79 -11.64
C LYS A 52 2.69 -8.57 -10.73
N ALA A 53 1.51 -8.30 -10.16
CA ALA A 53 1.33 -7.20 -9.21
C ALA A 53 2.31 -7.34 -8.04
N ALA A 54 3.11 -6.31 -7.81
CA ALA A 54 4.20 -6.32 -6.83
C ALA A 54 3.98 -5.30 -5.70
N ALA A 55 3.44 -4.13 -6.04
CA ALA A 55 3.15 -3.04 -5.11
C ALA A 55 2.21 -2.03 -5.77
N ALA A 56 1.90 -0.96 -5.07
CA ALA A 56 1.39 0.27 -5.66
C ALA A 56 2.35 1.43 -5.45
N VAL A 57 2.35 2.39 -6.36
CA VAL A 57 2.92 3.72 -6.15
C VAL A 57 1.77 4.70 -5.97
N VAL A 58 1.78 5.43 -4.86
CA VAL A 58 0.68 6.32 -4.44
C VAL A 58 1.25 7.67 -3.98
N PRO A 59 0.48 8.76 -4.05
CA PRO A 59 0.82 9.97 -3.31
C PRO A 59 0.70 9.74 -1.79
N PRO A 60 1.37 10.54 -0.95
CA PRO A 60 1.18 10.48 0.50
C PRO A 60 -0.28 10.79 0.88
N MET A 61 -0.74 10.18 1.97
CA MET A 61 -2.05 10.49 2.53
C MET A 61 -2.13 11.97 2.96
N PRO A 62 -3.32 12.60 2.90
CA PRO A 62 -3.52 13.94 3.44
C PRO A 62 -3.07 14.03 4.90
N GLY A 63 -2.35 15.09 5.26
CA GLY A 63 -1.72 15.27 6.57
C GLY A 63 -0.37 14.59 6.76
N SER A 64 0.11 13.84 5.75
CA SER A 64 1.47 13.28 5.69
C SER A 64 2.28 13.86 4.53
N GLU A 65 1.91 15.05 4.04
CA GLU A 65 2.57 15.69 2.90
C GLU A 65 4.04 15.99 3.24
N GLY A 66 4.96 15.21 2.67
CA GLY A 66 6.41 15.37 2.88
C GLY A 66 7.11 14.12 3.43
N GLN A 67 6.35 13.08 3.82
CA GLN A 67 6.93 11.80 4.25
C GLN A 67 6.82 10.78 3.12
N SER A 68 7.98 10.37 2.59
CA SER A 68 8.06 9.20 1.71
C SER A 68 8.16 7.95 2.56
N ALA A 69 7.31 6.96 2.30
CA ALA A 69 7.24 5.75 3.11
C ALA A 69 6.75 4.54 2.32
N TRP A 70 7.16 3.36 2.78
CA TRP A 70 6.55 2.09 2.40
C TRP A 70 5.54 1.68 3.48
N CYS A 71 4.30 1.43 3.09
CA CYS A 71 3.24 0.91 3.95
C CYS A 71 3.04 -0.57 3.67
N LEU A 72 3.18 -1.41 4.71
CA LEU A 72 2.99 -2.85 4.61
C LEU A 72 1.60 -3.25 5.11
N TYR A 73 0.90 -4.08 4.34
CA TYR A 73 -0.38 -4.63 4.71
C TYR A 73 -0.24 -6.09 5.13
N LEU A 74 -0.93 -6.44 6.22
CA LEU A 74 -1.00 -7.80 6.73
C LEU A 74 -2.40 -8.38 6.47
N ALA A 75 -2.46 -9.63 6.06
CA ALA A 75 -3.71 -10.32 5.82
C ALA A 75 -4.53 -10.39 7.12
N SER A 76 -5.79 -9.97 7.05
CA SER A 76 -6.75 -10.13 8.12
C SER A 76 -8.04 -10.74 7.56
N PRO A 77 -8.61 -11.77 8.20
CA PRO A 77 -9.91 -12.29 7.81
C PRO A 77 -11.05 -11.31 8.13
N ASP A 78 -10.83 -10.36 9.03
CA ASP A 78 -11.79 -9.33 9.44
C ASP A 78 -11.03 -8.10 9.97
N ALA A 79 -10.98 -7.04 9.15
CA ALA A 79 -10.28 -5.81 9.48
C ALA A 79 -10.94 -5.06 10.66
N ALA A 80 -12.27 -5.13 10.80
CA ALA A 80 -12.99 -4.51 11.91
C ALA A 80 -12.68 -5.19 13.23
N ALA A 81 -12.74 -6.52 13.28
CA ALA A 81 -12.34 -7.28 14.47
C ALA A 81 -10.86 -7.08 14.82
N THR A 82 -10.01 -6.89 13.81
CA THR A 82 -8.58 -6.61 14.02
C THR A 82 -8.36 -5.23 14.61
N ALA A 83 -9.06 -4.20 14.13
CA ALA A 83 -9.00 -2.85 14.69
C ALA A 83 -9.41 -2.83 16.17
N GLU A 84 -10.46 -3.57 16.54
CA GLU A 84 -10.85 -3.73 17.95
C GLU A 84 -9.76 -4.39 18.81
N LYS A 85 -9.10 -5.45 18.30
CA LYS A 85 -7.97 -6.08 18.99
C LYS A 85 -6.80 -5.11 19.19
N VAL A 86 -6.51 -4.26 18.20
CA VAL A 86 -5.47 -3.21 18.30
C VAL A 86 -5.79 -2.26 19.43
N ARG A 87 -7.01 -1.70 19.47
CA ARG A 87 -7.45 -0.79 20.55
C ARG A 87 -7.38 -1.47 21.92
N ALA A 88 -7.91 -2.69 22.03
CA ALA A 88 -7.92 -3.45 23.28
C ALA A 88 -6.51 -3.76 23.80
N SER A 89 -5.52 -3.81 22.91
CA SER A 89 -4.11 -4.06 23.25
C SER A 89 -3.31 -2.77 23.49
N GLY A 90 -3.97 -1.60 23.53
CA GLY A 90 -3.34 -0.31 23.75
C GLY A 90 -2.70 0.32 22.50
N GLY A 91 -2.98 -0.22 21.32
CA GLY A 91 -2.60 0.39 20.05
C GLY A 91 -3.58 1.49 19.62
N GLU A 92 -3.17 2.25 18.60
CA GLU A 92 -3.97 3.32 18.01
C GLU A 92 -4.44 2.92 16.60
N VAL A 93 -5.70 3.18 16.30
CA VAL A 93 -6.26 3.00 14.96
C VAL A 93 -6.20 4.36 14.26
N LEU A 94 -5.24 4.51 13.34
CA LEU A 94 -5.02 5.75 12.60
C LEU A 94 -6.03 5.97 11.47
N MET A 95 -6.53 4.87 10.90
CA MET A 95 -7.56 4.86 9.86
C MET A 95 -8.56 3.76 10.19
N GLU A 96 -9.84 4.13 10.21
CA GLU A 96 -10.91 3.14 10.42
C GLU A 96 -10.98 2.15 9.25
N PRO A 97 -11.30 0.87 9.50
CA PRO A 97 -11.63 -0.08 8.45
C PRO A 97 -12.76 0.46 7.56
N MET A 98 -12.59 0.32 6.23
CA MET A 98 -13.61 0.70 5.24
C MET A 98 -14.70 -0.36 5.09
#